data_AF-A0A929FUF9-F1
#
_entry.id   AF-A0A929FUF9-F1
#
_cell.length_a   1.000
_cell.length_b   1.000
_cell.length_c   1.000
_cell.angle_alpha   90.00
_cell.angle_beta   90.00
_cell.angle_gamma   90.00
#
_symmetry.space_group_name_H-M   'P 1'
#
loop_
_entity.id
_entity.type
_entity.pdbx_description
1 polymer ?
#
loop_
_entity_poly.entity_id
_entity_poly.type
_entity_poly.pdbx_seq_one_letter_code
_entity_poly.pdbx_strand_id
1 'polypeptide(L)'
;MEVKLNYFSNYITNFSIKFLANRKKSNKQPKSHDYTQYDCNHDYIFEVVERENCAYMTGQGKSINKGDYLILSSGSNTIRYQVEEIEYYSNPPDMWIALIN
;
A
#
# COMPACT_ATOMS: atom_id res chain seq x y z
N MET A 1 20.82 -9.51 -7.18
CA MET A 1 19.44 -9.30 -6.68
C MET A 1 19.39 -7.90 -6.09
N GLU A 2 19.46 -6.87 -6.95
CA GLU A 2 19.72 -5.47 -6.52
C GLU A 2 18.88 -4.49 -7.36
N VAL A 3 18.52 -4.88 -8.58
CA VAL A 3 17.69 -4.10 -9.51
C VAL A 3 16.24 -3.91 -9.02
N LYS A 4 15.67 -4.86 -8.25
CA LYS A 4 14.27 -4.77 -7.79
C LYS A 4 14.06 -3.69 -6.73
N LEU A 5 15.00 -3.50 -5.80
CA LEU A 5 14.88 -2.52 -4.71
C LEU A 5 14.91 -1.07 -5.24
N ASN A 6 15.78 -0.79 -6.22
CA ASN A 6 15.88 0.54 -6.82
C ASN A 6 14.63 0.92 -7.63
N TYR A 7 13.90 -0.06 -8.16
CA TYR A 7 12.70 0.19 -8.95
C TYR A 7 11.55 0.67 -8.06
N PHE A 8 11.23 -0.04 -6.98
CA PHE A 8 10.15 0.33 -6.05
C PHE A 8 10.44 1.63 -5.29
N SER A 9 11.71 1.87 -4.95
CA SER A 9 12.15 3.10 -4.27
C SER A 9 11.77 4.38 -5.04
N ASN A 10 11.87 4.36 -6.38
CA ASN A 10 11.48 5.51 -7.20
C ASN A 10 9.97 5.78 -7.17
N TYR A 11 9.14 4.73 -7.19
CA TYR A 11 7.69 4.91 -7.11
C TYR A 11 7.27 5.41 -5.73
N ILE A 12 7.83 4.86 -4.66
CA ILE A 12 7.57 5.32 -3.29
C ILE A 12 7.98 6.79 -3.14
N THR A 13 9.17 7.17 -3.60
CA THR A 13 9.64 8.55 -3.52
C THR A 13 8.70 9.52 -4.26
N ASN A 14 8.29 9.17 -5.48
CA ASN A 14 7.36 9.99 -6.27
C ASN A 14 5.96 10.06 -5.63
N PHE A 15 5.50 8.94 -5.09
CA PHE A 15 4.23 8.84 -4.39
C PHE A 15 4.22 9.75 -3.15
N SER A 16 5.28 9.74 -2.34
CA SER A 16 5.43 10.60 -1.16
C SER A 16 5.37 12.09 -1.51
N ILE A 17 6.05 12.50 -2.58
CA ILE A 17 6.01 13.90 -3.06
C ILE A 17 4.59 14.31 -3.45
N LYS A 18 3.86 13.45 -4.17
CA LYS A 18 2.47 13.71 -4.58
C LYS A 18 1.51 13.73 -3.40
N PHE A 19 1.69 12.83 -2.44
CA PHE A 19 0.85 12.72 -1.25
C PHE A 19 0.85 14.01 -0.43
N LEU A 20 2.02 14.60 -0.19
CA LEU A 20 2.14 15.86 0.56
C LEU A 20 1.32 17.01 -0.07
N ALA A 21 1.01 16.94 -1.36
CA ALA A 21 0.25 17.95 -2.09
C ALA A 21 -1.27 17.73 -2.11
N ASN A 22 -1.80 16.56 -1.74
CA ASN A 22 -3.23 16.26 -1.92
C ASN A 22 -3.82 15.38 -0.82
N ARG A 23 -4.72 15.95 0.00
CA ARG A 23 -5.64 15.18 0.86
C ARG A 23 -7.08 15.44 0.46
N LYS A 24 -7.65 14.60 -0.41
CA LYS A 24 -9.10 14.58 -0.66
C LYS A 24 -9.72 13.36 0.03
N LYS A 25 -10.81 13.57 0.77
CA LYS A 25 -11.58 12.46 1.36
C LYS A 25 -12.35 11.72 0.27
N SER A 26 -12.36 10.38 0.35
CA SER A 26 -13.22 9.53 -0.47
C SER A 26 -14.66 9.59 0.08
N ASN A 27 -15.64 9.74 -0.81
CA ASN A 27 -17.07 9.69 -0.46
C ASN A 27 -17.66 8.27 -0.53
N LYS A 28 -16.83 7.24 -0.77
CA LYS A 28 -17.28 5.85 -0.83
C LYS A 28 -17.24 5.22 0.56
N GLN A 29 -18.15 4.28 0.80
CA GLN A 29 -18.10 3.44 1.99
C GLN A 29 -16.82 2.57 1.96
N PRO A 30 -16.02 2.58 3.04
CA PRO A 30 -14.81 1.75 3.15
C PRO A 30 -15.09 0.26 2.96
N LYS A 31 -14.31 -0.40 2.12
CA LYS A 31 -14.29 -1.86 1.99
C LYS A 31 -13.11 -2.45 2.77
N SER A 32 -13.22 -3.70 3.18
CA SER A 32 -12.08 -4.44 3.75
C SER A 32 -11.58 -5.47 2.73
N HIS A 33 -10.26 -5.53 2.56
CA HIS A 33 -9.58 -6.46 1.67
C HIS A 33 -8.72 -7.39 2.53
N ASP A 34 -9.00 -8.68 2.46
CA ASP A 34 -8.31 -9.68 3.25
C ASP A 34 -7.04 -10.14 2.54
N TYR A 35 -5.89 -9.89 3.17
CA TYR A 35 -4.58 -10.27 2.70
C TYR A 35 -3.91 -11.32 3.59
N THR A 36 -4.63 -11.91 4.54
CA THR A 36 -4.06 -12.86 5.52
C THR A 36 -3.55 -14.15 4.89
N GLN A 37 -4.02 -14.47 3.68
CA GLN A 37 -3.59 -15.64 2.90
C GLN A 37 -2.41 -15.37 1.95
N TYR A 38 -1.91 -14.13 1.87
CA TYR A 38 -0.83 -13.74 0.96
C TYR A 38 0.48 -13.52 1.69
N ASP A 39 1.60 -13.78 1.01
CA ASP A 39 2.93 -13.71 1.58
C ASP A 39 3.62 -12.37 1.30
N CYS A 40 4.09 -11.72 2.37
CA CYS A 40 4.91 -10.51 2.29
C CYS A 40 6.26 -10.82 1.60
N ASN A 41 6.69 -9.93 0.71
CA ASN A 41 7.81 -10.06 -0.24
C ASN A 41 7.60 -11.03 -1.41
N HIS A 42 6.42 -11.66 -1.51
CA HIS A 42 6.02 -12.46 -2.67
C HIS A 42 4.84 -11.84 -3.40
N ASP A 43 3.70 -11.72 -2.72
CA ASP A 43 2.43 -11.22 -3.28
C ASP A 43 2.29 -9.70 -3.11
N TYR A 44 2.88 -9.16 -2.04
CA TYR A 44 2.95 -7.73 -1.76
C TYR A 44 4.26 -7.40 -1.05
N ILE A 45 4.66 -6.14 -1.10
CA ILE A 45 5.80 -5.61 -0.33
C ILE A 45 5.23 -4.67 0.73
N PHE A 46 5.73 -4.76 1.96
CA PHE A 46 5.33 -3.91 3.08
C PHE A 46 6.57 -3.29 3.71
N GLU A 47 6.62 -1.96 3.74
CA GLU A 47 7.75 -1.18 4.20
C GLU A 47 7.30 -0.16 5.24
N VAL A 48 7.75 -0.34 6.48
CA VAL A 48 7.41 0.59 7.58
C VAL A 48 8.09 1.93 7.35
N VAL A 49 7.36 3.02 7.56
CA VAL A 49 7.94 4.36 7.56
C VAL A 49 8.48 4.66 8.96
N GLU A 50 9.80 4.74 9.09
CA GLU A 50 10.41 5.01 10.39
C GLU A 50 9.90 6.33 10.99
N ARG A 51 9.57 6.30 12.29
CA ARG A 51 9.08 7.44 13.10
C ARG A 51 7.63 7.87 12.83
N GLU A 52 6.92 7.19 11.94
CA GLU A 52 5.49 7.37 11.73
C GLU A 52 4.76 6.05 12.00
N ASN A 53 3.52 6.11 12.50
CA ASN A 53 2.70 4.90 12.67
C ASN A 53 2.02 4.52 11.34
N CYS A 54 2.82 4.43 10.27
CA CYS A 54 2.35 4.15 8.92
C CYS A 54 3.36 3.29 8.15
N ALA A 55 2.91 2.72 7.03
CA ALA A 55 3.72 1.89 6.15
C ALA A 55 3.34 2.14 4.69
N TYR A 56 4.27 1.87 3.78
CA TYR A 56 3.96 1.67 2.37
C TYR A 56 3.62 0.21 2.13
N MET A 57 2.60 -0.03 1.33
CA MET A 57 2.29 -1.35 0.80
C MET A 57 2.24 -1.27 -0.72
N THR A 58 3.02 -2.13 -1.38
CA THR A 58 2.99 -2.30 -2.83
C THR A 58 2.35 -3.63 -3.13
N GLY A 59 1.35 -3.67 -4.00
CA GLY A 59 0.73 -4.91 -4.43
C GLY A 59 0.22 -4.85 -5.86
N GLN A 60 -0.48 -5.89 -6.25
CA GLN A 60 -1.13 -6.01 -7.55
C GLN A 60 -2.62 -6.26 -7.39
N GLY A 61 -3.40 -5.95 -8.43
CA GLY A 61 -4.85 -6.08 -8.44
C GLY A 61 -5.57 -4.73 -8.54
N LYS A 62 -6.88 -4.73 -8.29
CA LYS A 62 -7.76 -3.57 -8.51
C LYS A 62 -8.70 -3.36 -7.34
N SER A 63 -9.31 -2.19 -7.33
CA SER A 63 -10.48 -1.85 -6.51
C SER A 63 -10.22 -1.54 -5.05
N ILE A 64 -8.96 -1.37 -4.64
CA ILE A 64 -8.57 -0.73 -3.38
C ILE A 64 -8.67 0.78 -3.55
N ASN A 65 -9.34 1.45 -2.63
CA ASN A 65 -9.52 2.90 -2.64
C ASN A 65 -9.03 3.50 -1.34
N LYS A 66 -8.68 4.79 -1.38
CA LYS A 66 -8.52 5.59 -0.17
C LYS A 66 -9.72 5.44 0.77
N GLY A 67 -9.44 5.19 2.03
CA GLY A 67 -10.40 4.93 3.09
C GLY A 67 -10.72 3.45 3.31
N ASP A 68 -10.41 2.56 2.35
CA ASP A 68 -10.55 1.11 2.52
C ASP A 68 -9.60 0.59 3.59
N TYR A 69 -9.75 -0.69 3.96
CA TYR A 69 -8.92 -1.37 4.94
C TYR A 69 -8.23 -2.58 4.35
N LEU A 70 -6.98 -2.79 4.71
CA LEU A 70 -6.20 -3.99 4.39
C LEU A 70 -6.01 -4.80 5.69
N ILE A 71 -6.34 -6.08 5.65
CA ILE A 71 -6.17 -7.00 6.79
C ILE A 71 -4.94 -7.86 6.50
N LEU A 72 -3.85 -7.62 7.22
CA LEU A 72 -2.58 -8.32 7.04
C LEU A 72 -2.34 -9.32 8.16
N SER A 73 -1.68 -10.43 7.83
CA SER A 73 -1.14 -11.35 8.83
C SER A 73 0.12 -10.77 9.47
N SER A 74 0.21 -10.88 10.80
CA SER A 74 1.39 -10.54 11.59
C SER A 74 1.62 -11.64 12.63
N GLY A 75 2.35 -12.67 12.22
CA GLY A 75 2.54 -13.88 13.02
C GLY A 75 1.21 -14.61 13.24
N SER A 76 0.81 -14.75 14.51
CA SER A 76 -0.48 -15.35 14.89
C SER A 76 -1.64 -14.36 14.90
N ASN A 77 -1.38 -13.08 14.65
CA ASN A 77 -2.37 -12.01 14.74
C ASN A 77 -2.73 -11.47 13.35
N THR A 78 -3.88 -10.81 13.27
CA THR A 78 -4.29 -10.03 12.10
C THR A 78 -4.32 -8.55 12.46
N ILE A 79 -3.70 -7.72 11.65
CA ILE A 79 -3.70 -6.27 11.83
C ILE A 79 -4.49 -5.64 10.69
N ARG A 80 -5.35 -4.69 11.04
CA ARG A 80 -6.16 -3.94 10.08
C ARG A 80 -5.56 -2.56 9.92
N TYR A 81 -5.18 -2.23 8.70
CA TYR A 81 -4.66 -0.92 8.33
C TYR A 81 -5.65 -0.16 7.47
N GLN A 82 -5.79 1.15 7.65
CA GLN A 82 -6.59 1.99 6.74
C GLN A 82 -5.73 2.54 5.60
N VAL A 83 -6.27 2.56 4.39
CA VAL A 83 -5.62 3.15 3.21
C VAL A 83 -5.76 4.66 3.26
N GLU A 84 -4.68 5.35 3.60
CA GLU A 84 -4.62 6.81 3.66
C GLU A 84 -4.49 7.43 2.27
N GLU A 85 -3.73 6.81 1.38
CA GLU A 85 -3.57 7.23 0.00
C GLU A 85 -3.19 6.03 -0.86
N ILE A 86 -3.54 6.05 -2.15
CA ILE A 86 -3.18 4.97 -3.08
C ILE A 86 -2.97 5.51 -4.49
N GLU A 87 -1.91 5.07 -5.15
CA GLU A 87 -1.67 5.33 -6.56
C GLU A 87 -1.60 4.01 -7.34
N TYR A 88 -2.26 3.98 -8.49
CA TYR A 88 -2.22 2.87 -9.43
C TYR A 88 -1.25 3.17 -10.56
N TYR A 89 -0.49 2.16 -10.96
CA TYR A 89 0.47 2.21 -12.05
C TYR A 89 0.07 1.18 -13.12
N SER A 90 0.25 1.56 -14.38
CA SER A 90 -0.03 0.70 -15.53
C SER A 90 1.17 -0.12 -16.00
N ASN A 91 2.35 0.12 -15.45
CA ASN A 91 3.57 -0.62 -15.76
C ASN A 91 4.39 -0.87 -14.47
N PRO A 92 4.44 -2.11 -13.97
CA PRO A 92 3.69 -3.28 -14.44
C PRO A 92 2.16 -3.10 -14.30
N PRO A 93 1.34 -3.80 -15.11
CA PRO A 93 -0.12 -3.65 -15.08
C PRO A 93 -0.70 -3.96 -13.71
N ASP A 94 -1.75 -3.22 -13.35
CA ASP A 94 -2.53 -3.44 -12.13
C ASP A 94 -1.71 -3.37 -10.84
N MET A 95 -0.55 -2.69 -10.86
CA MET A 95 0.25 -2.43 -9.67
C MET A 95 -0.30 -1.22 -8.94
N TRP A 96 -0.20 -1.22 -7.62
CA TRP A 96 -0.53 -0.07 -6.79
C TRP A 96 0.46 0.08 -5.65
N ILE A 97 0.60 1.32 -5.16
CA ILE A 97 1.32 1.65 -3.93
C ILE A 97 0.39 2.45 -3.05
N ALA A 98 0.26 2.01 -1.80
CA ALA A 98 -0.60 2.62 -0.80
C ALA A 98 0.21 3.06 0.41
N LEU A 99 -0.17 4.20 0.99
CA LEU A 99 0.19 4.56 2.36
C LEU A 99 -0.91 4.05 3.29
N ILE A 100 -0.53 3.32 4.33
CA ILE A 100 -1.47 2.69 5.27
C ILE A 100 -1.10 2.98 6.73
N ASN A 101 -2.08 3.06 7.64
CA ASN A 101 -1.89 3.34 9.08
C ASN A 101 -2.76 2.46 10.00
#